data_AF-A0A0F9P4Q6-F1
#
_entry.id   AF-A0A0F9P4Q6-F1
#
_cell.length_a   1.000
_cell.length_b   1.000
_cell.length_c   1.000
_cell.angle_alpha   90.00
_cell.angle_beta   90.00
_cell.angle_gamma   90.00
#
_symmetry.space_group_name_H-M   'P 1'
#
loop_
_entity.id
_entity.type
_entity.pdbx_description
1 polymer ?
#
loop_
_entity_poly.entity_id
_entity_poly.type
_entity_poly.pdbx_seq_one_letter_code
_entity_poly.pdbx_strand_id
1 'polypeptide(L)'
;MIKPELLVPQVNTVGLVAHYKLWAGLTTAGEVFDYSLGGATGTVTGTDIAPTYPGFSFNGTDDFIDVGNQGGAIKTIGLWMLSPNVTLVSYLIDLNGTGYITIDGAEVDPSGFAASKIYVDGVEAVAVTNDTWHLVGLTIGAAETASDLDIGRVEGLGLFTGKIGDVMLFDRVLSAADMKSIYEVTRGRYGV
;
A
#
# COMPACT_ATOMS: atom_id res chain seq x y z
N MET A 1 8.73 -22.68 27.94
CA MET A 1 9.72 -21.85 27.23
C MET A 1 9.06 -21.41 25.94
N ILE A 2 8.72 -20.12 25.79
CA ILE A 2 8.20 -19.61 24.50
C ILE A 2 9.39 -19.60 23.55
N LYS A 3 9.23 -20.18 22.36
CA LYS A 3 10.31 -20.17 21.38
C LYS A 3 10.54 -18.73 20.91
N PRO A 4 11.77 -18.20 20.92
CA PRO A 4 12.05 -16.82 20.52
C PRO A 4 11.56 -16.47 19.10
N GLU A 5 11.47 -17.46 18.22
CA GLU A 5 10.91 -17.36 16.86
C GLU A 5 9.40 -17.06 16.83
N LEU A 6 8.68 -17.18 17.95
CA LEU A 6 7.28 -16.81 18.11
C LEU A 6 7.10 -15.39 18.68
N LEU A 7 8.21 -14.69 18.98
CA LEU A 7 8.27 -13.31 19.47
C LEU A 7 8.75 -12.34 18.37
N VAL A 8 8.55 -12.68 17.10
CA VAL A 8 8.84 -11.76 16.01
C VAL A 8 7.88 -10.56 16.16
N PRO A 9 8.39 -9.31 16.14
CA PRO A 9 7.54 -8.14 16.09
C PRO A 9 6.54 -8.29 14.94
N GLN A 10 5.26 -8.13 15.24
CA GLN A 10 4.20 -8.17 14.25
C GLN A 10 3.69 -6.75 14.01
N VAL A 11 3.30 -6.47 12.77
CA VAL A 11 2.54 -5.27 12.42
C VAL A 11 1.29 -5.21 13.32
N ASN A 12 1.02 -4.05 13.89
CA ASN A 12 -0.18 -3.82 14.68
C ASN A 12 -1.42 -4.12 13.83
N THR A 13 -2.28 -5.06 14.26
CA THR A 13 -3.50 -5.45 13.53
C THR A 13 -4.77 -4.82 14.10
N VAL A 14 -4.67 -4.00 15.16
CA VAL A 14 -5.83 -3.30 15.72
C VAL A 14 -6.39 -2.34 14.67
N GLY A 15 -7.66 -2.52 14.33
CA GLY A 15 -8.34 -1.72 13.30
C GLY A 15 -7.92 -2.03 11.87
N LEU A 16 -7.18 -3.12 11.63
CA LEU A 16 -6.82 -3.54 10.27
C LEU A 16 -8.07 -4.00 9.51
N VAL A 17 -8.32 -3.40 8.35
CA VAL A 17 -9.46 -3.67 7.47
C VAL A 17 -9.06 -4.52 6.28
N ALA A 18 -7.85 -4.32 5.76
CA ALA A 18 -7.31 -5.07 4.63
C ALA A 18 -5.79 -5.17 4.73
N HIS A 19 -5.20 -6.29 4.30
CA HIS A 19 -3.75 -6.44 4.16
C HIS A 19 -3.39 -7.28 2.93
N TYR A 20 -2.92 -6.63 1.87
CA TYR A 20 -2.39 -7.28 0.68
C TYR A 20 -0.87 -7.31 0.77
N LYS A 21 -0.29 -8.49 1.00
CA LYS A 21 1.17 -8.62 1.11
C LYS A 21 1.87 -8.36 -0.22
N LEU A 22 1.32 -8.87 -1.32
CA LEU A 22 1.88 -8.78 -2.67
C LEU A 22 3.26 -9.43 -2.88
N TRP A 23 3.84 -10.06 -1.86
CA TRP A 23 5.11 -10.80 -1.96
C TRP A 23 5.03 -12.23 -1.42
N ALA A 24 3.92 -12.58 -0.77
CA ALA A 24 3.62 -13.93 -0.30
C ALA A 24 2.13 -14.21 -0.50
N GLY A 25 1.82 -15.40 -1.00
CA GLY A 25 0.46 -15.90 -1.14
C GLY A 25 0.32 -17.00 -2.17
N LEU A 26 -0.81 -17.71 -2.07
CA LEU A 26 -1.28 -18.69 -3.04
C LEU A 26 -1.64 -17.93 -4.31
N THR A 27 -0.66 -17.53 -5.13
CA THR A 27 -0.94 -16.96 -6.47
C THR A 27 -1.32 -18.12 -7.38
N THR A 28 -2.49 -18.68 -7.12
CA THR A 28 -3.19 -19.58 -8.02
C THR A 28 -4.22 -18.71 -8.74
N ALA A 29 -4.07 -18.58 -10.06
CA ALA A 29 -5.05 -17.99 -10.97
C ALA A 29 -5.27 -16.46 -10.93
N GLY A 30 -4.23 -15.65 -10.72
CA GLY A 30 -4.34 -14.20 -10.96
C GLY A 30 -5.10 -13.43 -9.87
N GLU A 31 -4.94 -13.83 -8.62
CA GLU A 31 -5.58 -13.18 -7.47
C GLU A 31 -4.55 -12.83 -6.38
N VAL A 32 -4.80 -11.78 -5.61
CA VAL A 32 -4.07 -11.43 -4.38
C VAL A 32 -4.97 -11.53 -3.16
N PHE A 33 -4.49 -12.26 -2.16
CA PHE A 33 -5.27 -12.55 -0.96
C PHE A 33 -5.21 -11.41 0.06
N ASP A 34 -6.35 -11.10 0.68
CA ASP A 34 -6.45 -10.23 1.85
C ASP A 34 -6.14 -10.99 3.16
N TYR A 35 -4.96 -10.72 3.72
CA TYR A 35 -4.47 -11.32 4.95
C TYR A 35 -5.10 -10.79 6.23
N SER A 36 -5.95 -9.75 6.14
CA SER A 36 -6.72 -9.28 7.31
C SER A 36 -7.87 -10.23 7.67
N LEU A 37 -8.23 -11.15 6.76
CA LEU A 37 -9.43 -12.00 6.82
C LEU A 37 -10.74 -11.23 6.61
N GLY A 38 -10.68 -10.01 6.06
CA GLY A 38 -11.84 -9.21 5.64
C GLY A 38 -12.55 -9.75 4.40
N GLY A 39 -11.85 -10.56 3.59
CA GLY A 39 -12.45 -11.39 2.54
C GLY A 39 -12.57 -10.72 1.17
N ALA A 40 -12.00 -9.53 1.00
CA ALA A 40 -11.89 -8.87 -0.30
C ALA A 40 -10.59 -9.33 -0.99
N THR A 41 -10.68 -10.26 -1.93
CA THR A 41 -9.53 -10.69 -2.73
C THR A 41 -9.38 -9.77 -3.94
N GLY A 42 -8.15 -9.39 -4.30
CA GLY A 42 -7.89 -8.58 -5.49
C GLY A 42 -7.69 -9.43 -6.74
N THR A 43 -8.25 -8.97 -7.87
CA THR A 43 -8.00 -9.51 -9.20
C THR A 43 -6.78 -8.86 -9.81
N VAL A 44 -5.81 -9.68 -10.19
CA VAL A 44 -4.59 -9.25 -10.85
C VAL A 44 -4.89 -9.03 -12.33
N THR A 45 -4.73 -7.80 -12.81
CA THR A 45 -4.95 -7.43 -14.21
C THR A 45 -3.66 -6.95 -14.85
N GLY A 46 -3.44 -7.34 -16.10
CA GLY A 46 -2.20 -7.11 -16.84
C GLY A 46 -1.74 -8.39 -17.54
N THR A 47 -0.87 -8.25 -18.53
CA THR A 47 -0.42 -9.39 -19.34
C THR A 47 0.80 -10.11 -18.76
N ASP A 48 1.65 -9.41 -17.99
CA ASP A 48 2.91 -9.93 -17.47
C ASP A 48 3.11 -9.69 -15.96
N ILE A 49 2.03 -9.40 -15.26
CA ILE A 49 2.08 -9.04 -13.85
C ILE A 49 2.33 -10.28 -12.96
N ALA A 50 3.44 -10.27 -12.21
CA ALA A 50 3.87 -11.43 -11.42
C ALA A 50 4.37 -11.06 -10.01
N PRO A 51 4.08 -11.90 -8.99
CA PRO A 51 4.64 -11.73 -7.66
C PRO A 51 6.16 -11.89 -7.70
N THR A 52 6.90 -10.87 -7.28
CA THR A 52 8.37 -10.89 -7.20
C THR A 52 8.82 -10.37 -5.85
N TYR A 53 9.09 -11.26 -4.90
CA TYR A 53 9.54 -10.87 -3.56
C TYR A 53 10.59 -9.75 -3.59
N PRO A 54 10.44 -8.65 -2.81
CA PRO A 54 9.39 -8.38 -1.82
C PRO A 54 8.22 -7.51 -2.35
N GLY A 55 7.66 -7.76 -3.54
CA GLY A 55 6.40 -7.10 -3.96
C GLY A 55 5.85 -7.56 -5.32
N PHE A 56 4.76 -6.94 -5.76
CA PHE A 56 4.30 -7.10 -7.14
C PHE A 56 5.01 -6.09 -8.05
N SER A 57 5.40 -6.50 -9.25
CA SER A 57 5.97 -5.59 -10.26
C SER A 57 4.87 -5.05 -11.16
N PHE A 58 4.89 -3.75 -11.44
CA PHE A 58 3.94 -3.04 -12.29
C PHE A 58 4.70 -2.35 -13.43
N ASN A 59 4.29 -2.58 -14.67
CA ASN A 59 4.97 -2.09 -15.87
C ASN A 59 4.58 -0.66 -16.30
N GLY A 60 3.58 -0.04 -15.67
CA GLY A 60 3.09 1.29 -16.01
C GLY A 60 2.27 1.39 -17.31
N THR A 61 1.86 0.26 -17.88
CA THR A 61 1.17 0.17 -19.18
C THR A 61 -0.23 -0.44 -19.07
N ASP A 62 -0.37 -1.57 -18.39
CA ASP A 62 -1.64 -2.30 -18.22
C ASP A 62 -1.77 -3.03 -16.88
N ASP A 63 -0.71 -3.03 -16.06
CA ASP A 63 -0.68 -3.77 -14.78
C ASP A 63 -1.37 -3.02 -13.64
N PHE A 64 -2.30 -3.67 -12.96
CA PHE A 64 -2.91 -3.21 -11.70
C PHE A 64 -3.56 -4.38 -10.94
N ILE A 65 -3.99 -4.11 -9.71
CA ILE A 65 -4.83 -5.03 -8.93
C ILE A 65 -6.15 -4.35 -8.66
N ASP A 66 -7.24 -4.98 -9.09
CA ASP A 66 -8.61 -4.53 -8.86
C ASP A 66 -9.23 -5.35 -7.72
N VAL A 67 -9.40 -4.70 -6.57
CA VAL A 67 -10.12 -5.29 -5.43
C VAL A 67 -11.61 -5.00 -5.53
N GLY A 68 -11.99 -3.89 -6.17
CA GLY A 68 -13.35 -3.38 -6.18
C GLY A 68 -13.79 -2.95 -4.78
N ASN A 69 -15.01 -3.31 -4.39
CA ASN A 69 -15.59 -2.83 -3.13
C ASN A 69 -15.00 -3.54 -1.89
N GLN A 70 -14.07 -2.86 -1.21
CA GLN A 70 -13.55 -3.23 0.10
C GLN A 70 -14.42 -2.70 1.26
N GLY A 71 -15.15 -1.60 1.02
CA GLY A 71 -15.96 -0.92 2.03
C GLY A 71 -15.12 -0.24 3.11
N GLY A 72 -15.56 -0.35 4.36
CA GLY A 72 -14.84 0.17 5.53
C GLY A 72 -14.91 1.69 5.72
N ALA A 73 -14.39 2.15 6.85
CA ALA A 73 -14.24 3.56 7.21
C ALA A 73 -12.74 3.87 7.31
N ILE A 74 -12.04 3.84 6.18
CA ILE A 74 -10.59 3.89 6.11
C ILE A 74 -10.07 5.23 6.63
N LYS A 75 -9.15 5.17 7.59
CA LYS A 75 -8.50 6.31 8.23
C LYS A 75 -6.98 6.23 8.21
N THR A 76 -6.42 5.11 7.80
CA THR A 76 -4.99 5.00 7.53
C THR A 76 -4.70 4.03 6.40
N ILE A 77 -3.77 4.42 5.53
CA ILE A 77 -3.21 3.62 4.45
C ILE A 77 -1.71 3.48 4.75
N GLY A 78 -1.16 2.29 4.55
CA GLY A 78 0.28 2.04 4.55
C GLY A 78 0.63 1.10 3.40
N LEU A 79 1.69 1.39 2.65
CA LEU A 79 2.20 0.51 1.59
C LEU A 79 3.69 0.71 1.38
N TRP A 80 4.38 -0.35 1.00
CA TRP A 80 5.75 -0.26 0.50
C TRP A 80 5.74 -0.01 -0.99
N MET A 81 6.61 0.89 -1.46
CA MET A 81 6.78 1.16 -2.88
C MET A 81 8.25 1.29 -3.26
N LEU A 82 8.56 0.94 -4.50
CA LEU A 82 9.83 1.25 -5.17
C LEU A 82 9.48 1.72 -6.57
N SER A 83 9.85 2.96 -6.92
CA SER A 83 9.67 3.49 -8.27
C SER A 83 11.02 3.73 -8.94
N PRO A 84 11.19 3.35 -10.22
CA PRO A 84 12.35 3.74 -11.00
C PRO A 84 12.35 5.23 -11.38
N ASN A 85 11.20 5.90 -11.24
CA ASN A 85 11.05 7.33 -11.53
C ASN A 85 9.99 7.97 -10.62
N VAL A 86 10.43 8.78 -9.66
CA VAL A 86 9.58 9.53 -8.74
C VAL A 86 9.31 10.97 -9.20
N THR A 87 9.93 11.43 -10.30
CA THR A 87 9.77 12.82 -10.75
C THR A 87 8.59 13.03 -11.69
N LEU A 88 7.93 11.95 -12.11
CA LEU A 88 6.69 11.97 -12.89
C LEU A 88 5.54 11.43 -12.04
N VAL A 89 4.32 11.88 -12.36
CA VAL A 89 3.09 11.39 -11.74
C VAL A 89 2.97 9.87 -11.92
N SER A 90 2.75 9.15 -10.82
CA SER A 90 2.57 7.69 -10.78
C SER A 90 1.58 7.32 -9.68
N TYR A 91 0.67 6.37 -9.93
CA TYR A 91 -0.56 6.18 -9.13
C TYR A 91 -0.50 4.93 -8.24
N LEU A 92 -0.27 5.11 -6.93
CA LEU A 92 0.01 4.00 -6.01
C LEU A 92 -1.24 3.18 -5.66
N ILE A 93 -2.30 3.86 -5.23
CA ILE A 93 -3.52 3.25 -4.71
C ILE A 93 -4.69 4.22 -4.85
N ASP A 94 -5.85 3.68 -5.21
CA ASP A 94 -7.14 4.37 -5.26
C ASP A 94 -8.11 3.70 -4.30
N LEU A 95 -8.92 4.49 -3.58
CA LEU A 95 -10.00 3.94 -2.77
C LEU A 95 -11.36 3.98 -3.49
N ASN A 96 -11.59 4.95 -4.37
CA ASN A 96 -12.95 5.25 -4.86
C ASN A 96 -13.03 6.15 -6.10
N GLY A 97 -11.96 6.30 -6.89
CA GLY A 97 -11.88 7.19 -8.05
C GLY A 97 -11.60 8.66 -7.70
N THR A 98 -11.65 9.05 -6.42
CA THR A 98 -11.42 10.44 -5.97
C THR A 98 -10.39 10.58 -4.85
N GLY A 99 -10.34 9.59 -3.95
CA GLY A 99 -9.36 9.48 -2.88
C GLY A 99 -8.23 8.53 -3.27
N TYR A 100 -7.08 9.06 -3.68
CA TYR A 100 -5.96 8.27 -4.16
C TYR A 100 -4.60 8.88 -3.78
N ILE A 101 -3.55 8.07 -3.81
CA ILE A 101 -2.18 8.50 -3.53
C ILE A 101 -1.35 8.41 -4.80
N THR A 102 -0.69 9.51 -5.15
CA THR A 102 0.31 9.57 -6.21
C THR A 102 1.70 9.81 -5.66
N ILE A 103 2.71 9.51 -6.48
CA ILE A 103 4.02 10.15 -6.40
C ILE A 103 4.09 11.20 -7.50
N ASP A 104 4.48 12.43 -7.17
CA ASP A 104 4.75 13.50 -8.13
C ASP A 104 5.92 14.36 -7.62
N GLY A 105 6.83 14.75 -8.52
CA GLY A 105 7.94 15.65 -8.14
C GLY A 105 8.85 15.13 -7.01
N ALA A 106 8.99 13.82 -6.85
CA ALA A 106 9.69 13.13 -5.75
C ALA A 106 9.00 13.25 -4.37
N GLU A 107 7.72 13.58 -4.35
CA GLU A 107 6.91 13.66 -3.14
C GLU A 107 5.69 12.74 -3.23
N VAL A 108 5.25 12.22 -2.09
CA VAL A 108 3.95 11.56 -1.93
C VAL A 108 2.87 12.64 -1.93
N ASP A 109 1.90 12.53 -2.82
CA ASP A 109 0.81 13.48 -2.97
C ASP A 109 -0.57 12.78 -2.81
N PRO A 110 -1.28 13.01 -1.69
CA PRO A 110 -2.63 12.48 -1.47
C PRO A 110 -3.70 13.41 -2.07
N SER A 111 -4.47 12.91 -3.03
CA SER A 111 -5.64 13.60 -3.59
C SER A 111 -6.94 13.11 -2.94
N GLY A 112 -7.90 14.01 -2.76
CA GLY A 112 -9.23 13.68 -2.21
C GLY A 112 -9.27 13.43 -0.70
N PHE A 113 -8.12 13.41 0.00
CA PHE A 113 -8.04 13.13 1.43
C PHE A 113 -7.97 14.42 2.28
N ALA A 114 -9.04 14.73 3.02
CA ALA A 114 -9.07 15.90 3.90
C ALA A 114 -8.28 15.70 5.21
N ALA A 115 -7.57 16.76 5.64
CA ALA A 115 -6.81 16.81 6.89
C ALA A 115 -5.87 15.60 7.07
N SER A 116 -5.23 15.19 5.97
CA SER A 116 -4.34 14.03 5.96
C SER A 116 -2.94 14.37 6.47
N LYS A 117 -2.21 13.34 6.93
CA LYS A 117 -0.78 13.43 7.22
C LYS A 117 -0.05 12.30 6.54
N ILE A 118 1.10 12.62 5.97
CA ILE A 118 1.94 11.70 5.21
C ILE A 118 3.13 11.29 6.08
N TYR A 119 3.49 10.02 5.97
CA TYR A 119 4.66 9.43 6.58
C TYR A 119 5.47 8.72 5.51
N VAL A 120 6.78 8.94 5.50
CA VAL A 120 7.72 8.16 4.71
C VAL A 120 8.70 7.50 5.67
N ASP A 121 8.90 6.19 5.52
CA ASP A 121 9.83 5.39 6.35
C ASP A 121 9.59 5.56 7.86
N GLY A 122 8.31 5.67 8.23
CA GLY A 122 7.87 5.77 9.62
C GLY A 122 8.01 7.15 10.26
N VAL A 123 8.37 8.20 9.49
CA VAL A 123 8.46 9.58 9.97
C VAL A 123 7.53 10.52 9.18
N GLU A 124 6.98 11.55 9.82
CA GLU A 124 6.12 12.54 9.12
C GLU A 124 6.97 13.30 8.09
N ALA A 125 6.80 12.98 6.82
CA ALA A 125 7.61 13.41 5.69
C ALA A 125 6.86 13.12 4.38
N VAL A 126 7.30 13.72 3.28
CA VAL A 126 6.68 13.55 1.95
C VAL A 126 7.65 13.04 0.89
N ALA A 127 8.95 13.26 1.06
CA ALA A 127 9.95 13.00 0.03
C ALA A 127 10.25 11.50 -0.11
N VAL A 128 10.38 11.05 -1.35
CA VAL A 128 10.83 9.70 -1.75
C VAL A 128 11.96 9.79 -2.77
N THR A 129 12.66 8.69 -3.01
CA THR A 129 13.77 8.63 -3.97
C THR A 129 13.63 7.49 -4.96
N ASN A 130 14.27 7.63 -6.12
CA ASN A 130 14.29 6.57 -7.14
C ASN A 130 14.98 5.31 -6.63
N ASP A 131 14.56 4.17 -7.20
CA ASP A 131 15.23 2.87 -7.09
C ASP A 131 15.46 2.37 -5.65
N THR A 132 14.70 2.91 -4.70
CA THR A 132 14.77 2.59 -3.28
C THR A 132 13.38 2.27 -2.76
N TRP A 133 13.29 1.26 -1.88
CA TRP A 133 12.04 0.95 -1.20
C TRP A 133 11.74 1.98 -0.11
N HIS A 134 10.52 2.51 -0.13
CA HIS A 134 9.98 3.39 0.90
C HIS A 134 8.67 2.85 1.45
N LEU A 135 8.47 2.94 2.77
CA LEU A 135 7.14 2.80 3.35
C LEU A 135 6.41 4.13 3.24
N VAL A 136 5.37 4.19 2.42
CA VAL A 136 4.44 5.32 2.34
C VAL A 136 3.26 5.06 3.27
N GLY A 137 3.00 6.00 4.19
CA GLY A 137 1.88 6.00 5.10
C GLY A 137 1.04 7.26 4.97
N LEU A 138 -0.27 7.13 5.05
CA LEU A 138 -1.21 8.25 5.05
C LEU A 138 -2.22 8.06 6.17
N THR A 139 -2.35 9.03 7.08
CA THR A 139 -3.51 9.12 7.98
C THR A 139 -4.53 10.08 7.40
N ILE A 140 -5.82 9.80 7.57
CA ILE A 140 -6.93 10.58 7.01
C ILE A 140 -7.80 11.10 8.16
N GLY A 141 -8.11 12.40 8.16
CA GLY A 141 -8.89 13.02 9.23
C GLY A 141 -10.36 12.61 9.22
N ALA A 142 -10.98 12.62 8.04
CA ALA A 142 -12.31 12.07 7.78
C ALA A 142 -12.19 10.65 7.21
N ALA A 143 -13.06 9.73 7.63
CA ALA A 143 -13.01 8.37 7.09
C ALA A 143 -13.43 8.36 5.62
N GLU A 144 -12.69 7.64 4.79
CA GLU A 144 -13.03 7.37 3.39
C GLU A 144 -13.55 5.94 3.22
N THR A 145 -14.49 5.75 2.32
CA THR A 145 -14.96 4.41 1.95
C THR A 145 -14.16 3.92 0.75
N ALA A 146 -13.60 2.71 0.85
CA ALA A 146 -12.91 2.05 -0.24
C ALA A 146 -13.93 1.31 -1.13
N SER A 147 -14.75 2.06 -1.85
CA SER A 147 -15.82 1.51 -2.69
C SER A 147 -15.35 0.93 -4.01
N ASP A 148 -14.15 1.33 -4.46
CA ASP A 148 -13.52 0.90 -5.69
C ASP A 148 -11.99 0.93 -5.49
N LEU A 149 -11.50 -0.06 -4.74
CA LEU A 149 -10.11 -0.15 -4.33
C LEU A 149 -9.26 -0.73 -5.45
N ASP A 150 -8.33 0.08 -5.95
CA ASP A 150 -7.31 -0.34 -6.90
C ASP A 150 -5.91 -0.14 -6.32
N ILE A 151 -4.99 -1.04 -6.66
CA ILE A 151 -3.56 -0.91 -6.35
C ILE A 151 -2.79 -0.83 -7.66
N GLY A 152 -1.95 0.20 -7.79
CA GLY A 152 -1.14 0.45 -8.98
C GLY A 152 -1.85 1.20 -10.10
N ARG A 153 -3.05 1.76 -9.86
CA ARG A 153 -3.74 2.64 -10.80
C ARG A 153 -4.70 3.61 -10.11
N VAL A 154 -5.19 4.57 -10.88
CA VAL A 154 -6.50 5.23 -10.69
C VAL A 154 -7.24 5.15 -12.03
N GLU A 155 -8.46 4.65 -12.03
CA GLU A 155 -9.22 4.44 -13.27
C GLU A 155 -9.37 5.75 -14.06
N GLY A 156 -9.00 5.71 -15.35
CA GLY A 156 -9.08 6.87 -16.25
C GLY A 156 -8.01 7.97 -16.05
N LEU A 157 -7.14 7.88 -15.04
CA LEU A 157 -6.06 8.85 -14.80
C LEU A 157 -4.67 8.31 -15.12
N GLY A 158 -4.34 7.09 -14.68
CA GLY A 158 -3.05 6.49 -14.98
C GLY A 158 -2.66 5.31 -14.11
N LEU A 159 -1.41 4.87 -14.27
CA LEU A 159 -0.87 3.63 -13.73
C LEU A 159 0.41 3.89 -12.92
N PHE A 160 0.79 2.89 -12.14
CA PHE A 160 2.07 2.85 -11.44
C PHE A 160 3.12 2.09 -12.25
N THR A 161 4.35 2.61 -12.24
CA THR A 161 5.54 1.88 -12.69
C THR A 161 6.45 1.62 -11.50
N GLY A 162 6.81 0.35 -11.29
CA GLY A 162 7.73 -0.03 -10.22
C GLY A 162 7.29 -1.28 -9.46
N LYS A 163 7.46 -1.29 -8.15
CA LYS A 163 6.99 -2.36 -7.26
C LYS A 163 6.16 -1.84 -6.09
N ILE A 164 5.12 -2.58 -5.70
CA ILE A 164 4.32 -2.33 -4.48
C ILE A 164 4.29 -3.59 -3.62
N GLY A 165 4.43 -3.43 -2.30
CA GLY A 165 4.38 -4.49 -1.30
C GLY A 165 3.59 -4.06 -0.07
N ASP A 166 3.09 -5.03 0.71
CA ASP A 166 2.47 -4.83 2.03
C ASP A 166 1.51 -3.62 2.10
N VAL A 167 0.43 -3.65 1.30
CA VAL A 167 -0.65 -2.66 1.36
C VAL A 167 -1.55 -2.98 2.56
N MET A 168 -1.73 -2.01 3.46
CA MET A 168 -2.47 -2.12 4.71
C MET A 168 -3.46 -0.98 4.82
N LEU A 169 -4.72 -1.31 5.11
CA LEU A 169 -5.78 -0.32 5.36
C LEU A 169 -6.29 -0.47 6.79
N PHE A 170 -6.50 0.65 7.48
CA PHE A 170 -7.02 0.67 8.85
C PHE A 170 -8.25 1.58 9.00
N ASP A 171 -9.19 1.20 9.87
CA ASP A 171 -10.38 1.98 10.21
C ASP A 171 -10.16 3.06 11.30
N ARG A 172 -8.91 3.19 11.73
CA ARG A 172 -8.47 4.16 12.74
C ARG A 172 -7.29 4.97 12.27
N VAL A 173 -7.12 6.14 12.88
CA VAL A 173 -5.91 6.96 12.71
C VAL A 173 -4.78 6.30 13.47
N LEU A 174 -3.75 5.84 12.77
CA LEU A 174 -2.51 5.38 13.39
C LEU A 174 -1.72 6.56 13.96
N SER A 175 -1.06 6.35 15.10
CA SER A 175 -0.12 7.32 15.65
C SER A 175 1.21 7.32 14.88
N ALA A 176 2.01 8.37 15.04
CA ALA A 176 3.39 8.38 14.50
C ALA A 176 4.23 7.21 15.04
N ALA A 177 3.99 6.78 16.28
CA ALA A 177 4.64 5.61 16.86
C ALA A 177 4.18 4.30 16.21
N ASP A 178 2.89 4.17 15.89
CA ASP A 178 2.37 3.02 15.12
C ASP A 178 3.02 2.97 13.73
N MET A 179 3.06 4.11 13.01
CA MET A 179 3.70 4.20 11.68
C MET A 179 5.17 3.80 11.71
N LYS A 180 5.91 4.33 12.68
CA LYS A 180 7.31 3.93 12.90
C LYS A 180 7.44 2.45 13.21
N SER A 181 6.55 1.90 14.04
CA SER A 181 6.57 0.48 14.37
C SER A 181 6.34 -0.39 13.13
N ILE A 182 5.44 -0.01 12.22
CA ILE A 182 5.22 -0.72 10.96
C ILE A 182 6.52 -0.76 10.16
N TYR A 183 7.15 0.40 9.95
CA TYR A 183 8.43 0.50 9.24
C TYR A 183 9.50 -0.43 9.83
N GLU A 184 9.77 -0.34 11.15
CA GLU A 184 10.83 -1.13 11.78
C GLU A 184 10.57 -2.64 11.74
N VAL A 185 9.30 -3.06 11.81
CA VAL A 185 8.92 -4.48 11.73
C VAL A 185 9.09 -5.04 10.31
N THR A 186 8.85 -4.22 9.27
CA THR A 186 8.79 -4.72 7.89
C THR A 186 10.04 -4.41 7.06
N ARG A 187 10.82 -3.37 7.40
CA ARG A 187 11.96 -2.87 6.61
C ARG A 187 12.98 -3.94 6.19
N GLY A 188 13.22 -4.92 7.06
CA GLY A 188 14.14 -6.02 6.78
C GLY A 188 13.75 -6.88 5.57
N ARG A 189 12.46 -6.90 5.19
CA ARG A 189 12.00 -7.58 3.96
C ARG A 189 12.40 -6.84 2.69
N TYR A 190 12.49 -5.51 2.79
CA TYR A 190 12.70 -4.58 1.70
C TYR A 190 14.17 -4.14 1.55
N GLY A 191 15.05 -4.68 2.40
CA GLY A 191 16.50 -4.44 2.32
C GLY A 191 16.94 -3.06 2.80
N VAL A 192 16.10 -2.38 3.59
CA VAL A 192 16.36 -1.06 4.16
C VAL A 192 16.49 -1.07 5.68
#